data_AF-A0A2D8D5C9-F1
#
_entry.id   AF-A0A2D8D5C9-F1
#
_cell.length_a   1.000
_cell.length_b   1.000
_cell.length_c   1.000
_cell.angle_alpha   90.00
_cell.angle_beta   90.00
_cell.angle_gamma   90.00
#
_symmetry.space_group_name_H-M   'P 1'
#
loop_
_entity.id
_entity.type
_entity.pdbx_description
1 polymer ?
#
loop_
_entity_poly.entity_id
_entity_poly.type
_entity_poly.pdbx_seq_one_letter_code
_entity_poly.pdbx_strand_id
1 'polypeptide(L)'
;MNRSLFAMAIPLIGAMTVAGCGSNSSTSEDEEYYSEAGYAFDDEFEEEEPEPFDEDEARRVASDQLASEGYDYSYGCTIDCSGHEAGWQWGAENGYSTYGNSQSFHEGTMAFEDALDDRVREMEDDYDNGEEVY
;
A
#
# COMPACT_ATOMS: atom_id res chain seq x y z
N MET A 1 28.68 -40.13 25.96
CA MET A 1 27.80 -38.95 25.98
C MET A 1 27.16 -38.83 24.61
N ASN A 2 25.85 -38.96 24.58
CA ASN A 2 25.06 -39.34 23.42
C ASN A 2 24.89 -38.16 22.46
N ARG A 3 25.15 -38.37 21.16
CA ARG A 3 24.85 -37.40 20.10
C ARG A 3 23.40 -37.61 19.68
N SER A 4 22.52 -36.72 20.12
CA SER A 4 21.11 -36.73 19.69
C SER A 4 21.03 -36.08 18.31
N LEU A 5 20.72 -36.90 17.30
CA LEU A 5 20.28 -36.47 15.97
C LEU A 5 18.81 -36.05 16.10
N PHE A 6 18.52 -34.76 16.07
CA PHE A 6 17.15 -34.29 15.83
C PHE A 6 16.93 -34.25 14.33
N ALA A 7 16.11 -35.19 13.84
CA ALA A 7 15.61 -35.22 12.47
C ALA A 7 14.67 -34.03 12.27
N MET A 8 15.10 -33.07 11.46
CA MET A 8 14.29 -31.94 10.99
C MET A 8 13.36 -32.45 9.88
N ALA A 9 12.09 -32.64 10.20
CA ALA A 9 11.06 -32.95 9.23
C ALA A 9 10.46 -31.64 8.72
N ILE A 10 10.84 -31.24 7.51
CA ILE A 10 10.29 -30.10 6.77
C ILE A 10 9.11 -30.64 5.95
N PRO A 11 7.85 -30.26 6.23
CA PRO A 11 6.74 -30.62 5.35
C PRO A 11 6.79 -29.79 4.07
N LEU A 12 6.65 -30.55 2.98
CA LEU A 12 6.64 -30.16 1.58
C LEU A 12 5.70 -29.01 1.23
N ILE A 13 6.24 -28.16 0.34
CA ILE A 13 5.59 -27.15 -0.50
C ILE A 13 4.34 -27.75 -1.18
N GLY A 14 3.18 -27.22 -0.81
CA GLY A 14 1.89 -27.47 -1.48
C GLY A 14 1.71 -26.48 -2.63
N ALA A 15 1.49 -27.02 -3.83
CA ALA A 15 1.50 -26.34 -5.11
C ALA A 15 0.46 -25.22 -5.27
N MET A 16 0.88 -24.16 -5.95
CA MET A 16 0.04 -23.17 -6.62
C MET A 16 -1.06 -23.82 -7.45
N THR A 17 -2.30 -23.37 -7.26
CA THR A 17 -3.35 -23.46 -8.28
C THR A 17 -3.78 -22.06 -8.66
N VAL A 18 -3.22 -21.56 -9.76
CA VAL A 18 -3.74 -20.39 -10.48
C VAL A 18 -4.96 -20.84 -11.28
N ALA A 19 -6.15 -20.33 -10.94
CA ALA A 19 -7.35 -20.47 -11.75
C ALA A 19 -7.46 -19.22 -12.64
N GLY A 20 -7.17 -19.40 -13.93
CA GLY A 20 -7.29 -18.37 -14.95
C GLY A 20 -8.74 -18.10 -15.36
N CYS A 21 -8.95 -16.83 -15.71
CA CYS A 21 -9.92 -16.22 -16.63
C CYS A 21 -11.21 -17.00 -16.96
N GLY A 22 -12.34 -16.45 -16.48
CA GLY A 22 -13.67 -16.79 -16.96
C GLY A 22 -14.47 -15.52 -17.21
N SER A 23 -14.20 -14.86 -18.34
CA SER A 23 -15.04 -13.79 -18.88
C SER A 23 -16.44 -14.33 -19.17
N ASN A 24 -17.46 -13.71 -18.61
CA ASN A 24 -18.85 -13.87 -19.04
C ASN A 24 -19.38 -12.53 -19.56
N SER A 25 -18.80 -12.06 -20.67
CA SER A 25 -19.52 -11.15 -21.57
C SER A 25 -20.66 -11.92 -22.21
N SER A 26 -21.88 -11.51 -21.90
CA SER A 26 -23.05 -11.84 -22.71
C SER A 26 -23.74 -10.51 -23.03
N THR A 27 -23.44 -9.97 -24.20
CA THR A 27 -24.40 -9.13 -24.90
C THR A 27 -24.40 -9.59 -26.35
N SER A 28 -25.58 -9.98 -26.78
CA SER A 28 -25.88 -10.51 -28.10
C SER A 28 -25.73 -9.44 -29.17
N GLU A 29 -25.39 -9.95 -30.35
CA GLU A 29 -25.41 -9.32 -31.66
C GLU A 29 -26.63 -8.42 -31.84
N ASP A 30 -26.48 -7.27 -32.51
CA ASP A 30 -27.19 -6.99 -33.76
C ASP A 30 -27.10 -5.50 -34.17
N GLU A 31 -26.78 -5.33 -35.46
CA GLU A 31 -27.11 -4.21 -36.35
C GLU A 31 -26.04 -3.14 -36.63
N GLU A 32 -25.40 -3.34 -37.78
CA GLU A 32 -24.69 -2.34 -38.56
C GLU A 32 -25.62 -1.18 -38.95
N TYR A 33 -25.22 0.05 -38.64
CA TYR A 33 -25.73 1.22 -39.34
C TYR A 33 -24.58 2.20 -39.62
N TYR A 34 -24.07 2.13 -40.85
CA TYR A 34 -23.18 3.15 -41.39
C TYR A 34 -23.96 4.44 -41.58
N SER A 35 -23.51 5.52 -40.93
CA SER A 35 -23.83 6.89 -41.33
C SER A 35 -22.62 7.77 -41.07
N GLU A 36 -21.86 7.97 -42.15
CA GLU A 36 -20.90 9.06 -42.33
C GLU A 36 -21.59 10.40 -42.01
N ALA A 37 -21.26 10.99 -40.86
CA ALA A 37 -21.63 12.35 -40.51
C ALA A 37 -20.39 13.03 -39.92
N GLY A 38 -20.06 14.18 -40.50
CA GLY A 38 -18.75 14.81 -40.41
C GLY A 38 -18.23 14.99 -38.98
N TYR A 39 -16.96 14.63 -38.81
CA TYR A 39 -16.12 15.04 -37.71
C TYR A 39 -15.98 16.57 -37.74
N ALA A 40 -16.96 17.27 -37.18
CA ALA A 40 -16.72 18.57 -36.61
C ALA A 40 -15.76 18.34 -35.45
N PHE A 41 -14.52 18.81 -35.63
CA PHE A 41 -13.56 18.97 -34.55
C PHE A 41 -14.14 20.04 -33.63
N ASP A 42 -15.00 19.57 -32.73
CA ASP A 42 -15.44 20.30 -31.57
C ASP A 42 -14.28 20.19 -30.58
N ASP A 43 -13.39 21.18 -30.66
CA ASP A 43 -12.40 21.46 -29.62
C ASP A 43 -13.16 22.06 -28.42
N GLU A 44 -14.15 21.31 -27.92
CA GLU A 44 -14.63 21.50 -26.56
C GLU A 44 -13.51 20.91 -25.72
N PHE A 45 -12.60 21.79 -25.35
CA PHE A 45 -11.65 21.57 -24.26
C PHE A 45 -12.51 21.20 -23.05
N GLU A 46 -12.82 19.91 -22.91
CA GLU A 46 -13.24 19.34 -21.66
C GLU A 46 -12.10 19.69 -20.71
N GLU A 47 -12.30 20.74 -19.90
CA GLU A 47 -11.54 20.92 -18.67
C GLU A 47 -11.78 19.62 -17.90
N GLU A 48 -10.90 18.65 -18.09
CA GLU A 48 -10.81 17.46 -17.26
C GLU A 48 -10.49 18.00 -15.87
N GLU A 49 -11.55 18.23 -15.07
CA GLU A 49 -11.39 18.73 -13.72
C GLU A 49 -10.42 17.77 -13.03
N PRO A 50 -9.35 18.30 -12.40
CA PRO A 50 -8.38 17.45 -11.74
C PRO A 50 -9.13 16.59 -10.70
N GLU A 51 -9.00 15.28 -10.85
CA GLU A 51 -9.62 14.29 -9.96
C GLU A 51 -9.22 14.62 -8.52
N PRO A 52 -10.18 14.72 -7.58
CA PRO A 52 -9.89 15.14 -6.21
C PRO A 52 -8.86 14.21 -5.54
N PHE A 53 -8.10 14.76 -4.59
CA PHE A 53 -7.13 13.99 -3.82
C PHE A 53 -7.79 12.77 -3.15
N ASP A 54 -7.27 11.58 -3.47
CA ASP A 54 -7.71 10.32 -2.89
C ASP A 54 -6.86 10.02 -1.63
N GLU A 55 -7.36 10.47 -0.47
CA GLU A 55 -6.69 10.26 0.82
C GLU A 55 -6.53 8.78 1.15
N ASP A 56 -7.49 7.93 0.76
CA ASP A 56 -7.44 6.48 1.02
C ASP A 56 -6.31 5.83 0.22
N GLU A 57 -6.16 6.20 -1.06
CA GLU A 57 -5.04 5.75 -1.90
C GLU A 57 -3.71 6.33 -1.43
N ALA A 58 -3.67 7.61 -1.02
CA ALA A 58 -2.46 8.24 -0.50
C ALA A 58 -1.99 7.53 0.77
N ARG A 59 -2.90 7.23 1.69
CA ARG A 59 -2.59 6.46 2.91
C ARG A 59 -2.10 5.06 2.58
N ARG A 60 -2.65 4.41 1.54
CA ARG A 60 -2.20 3.09 1.08
C ARG A 60 -0.78 3.14 0.53
N VAL A 61 -0.48 4.10 -0.35
CA VAL A 61 0.85 4.27 -0.96
C VAL A 61 1.88 4.70 0.08
N ALA A 62 1.56 5.68 0.92
CA ALA A 62 2.41 6.12 2.03
C ALA A 62 2.76 4.97 2.97
N SER A 63 1.77 4.14 3.34
CA SER A 63 1.98 2.97 4.18
C SER A 63 2.93 1.95 3.53
N ASP A 64 2.78 1.67 2.23
CA ASP A 64 3.66 0.74 1.49
C ASP A 64 5.10 1.28 1.40
N GLN A 65 5.26 2.57 1.13
CA GLN A 65 6.56 3.24 1.11
C GLN A 65 7.25 3.16 2.47
N LEU A 66 6.57 3.55 3.55
CA LEU A 66 7.10 3.50 4.92
C LEU A 66 7.40 2.07 5.40
N ALA A 67 6.58 1.09 5.00
CA ALA A 67 6.84 -0.31 5.26
C ALA A 67 8.12 -0.80 4.57
N SER A 68 8.38 -0.33 3.35
CA SER A 68 9.61 -0.65 2.61
C SER A 68 10.84 0.11 3.14
N GLU A 69 10.68 1.34 3.61
CA GLU A 69 11.75 2.16 4.19
C GLU A 69 12.22 1.60 5.55
N GLY A 70 11.28 1.06 6.34
CA GLY A 70 11.53 0.53 7.67
C GLY A 70 11.59 1.64 8.74
N TYR A 71 11.91 1.25 9.98
CA TYR A 71 11.89 2.18 11.11
C TYR A 71 12.86 3.35 10.93
N ASP A 72 12.34 4.58 10.99
CA ASP A 72 13.18 5.77 11.01
C ASP A 72 13.82 5.97 12.40
N TYR A 73 15.15 5.86 12.45
CA TYR A 73 15.91 6.06 13.68
C TYR A 73 15.94 7.51 14.17
N SER A 74 15.40 8.48 13.40
CA SER A 74 15.20 9.85 13.85
C SER A 74 14.23 9.94 15.04
N TYR A 75 13.30 9.01 15.17
CA TYR A 75 12.41 8.82 16.34
C TYR A 75 13.17 8.41 17.61
N GLY A 76 14.46 8.13 17.48
CA GLY A 76 15.37 7.87 18.58
C GLY A 76 15.38 6.42 19.02
N CYS A 77 16.56 5.94 19.35
CA CYS A 77 16.77 4.62 19.92
C CYS A 77 17.95 4.67 20.89
N THR A 78 17.90 3.87 21.95
CA THR A 78 18.97 3.83 22.95
C THR A 78 20.12 2.91 22.51
N ILE A 79 19.92 1.60 22.63
CA ILE A 79 20.94 0.57 22.37
C ILE A 79 20.35 -0.58 21.54
N ASP A 80 19.11 -0.97 21.85
CA ASP A 80 18.38 -2.04 21.17
C ASP A 80 17.10 -1.44 20.56
N CYS A 81 17.10 -1.31 19.23
CA CYS A 81 15.99 -0.74 18.48
C CYS A 81 14.97 -1.81 18.07
N SER A 82 15.21 -3.08 18.40
CA SER A 82 14.37 -4.20 17.96
C SER A 82 12.92 -4.07 18.41
N GLY A 83 12.67 -3.42 19.56
CA GLY A 83 11.32 -3.10 20.01
C GLY A 83 10.62 -2.10 19.09
N HIS A 84 11.30 -1.00 18.76
CA HIS A 84 10.76 0.03 17.87
C HIS A 84 10.55 -0.50 16.46
N GLU A 85 11.51 -1.24 15.91
CA GLU A 85 11.42 -1.90 14.60
C GLU A 85 10.25 -2.89 14.56
N ALA A 86 10.08 -3.72 15.59
CA ALA A 86 8.95 -4.63 15.68
C ALA A 86 7.60 -3.89 15.80
N GLY A 87 7.58 -2.77 16.52
CA GLY A 87 6.41 -1.90 16.63
C GLY A 87 6.05 -1.25 15.30
N TRP A 88 7.03 -0.71 14.58
CA TRP A 88 6.88 -0.11 13.27
C TRP A 88 6.32 -1.11 12.25
N GLN A 89 6.95 -2.28 12.17
CA GLN A 89 6.51 -3.38 11.32
C GLN A 89 5.07 -3.79 11.63
N TRP A 90 4.72 -3.90 12.92
CA TRP A 90 3.36 -4.24 13.31
C TRP A 90 2.36 -3.12 12.95
N GLY A 91 2.74 -1.85 13.09
CA GLY A 91 1.94 -0.69 12.65
C GLY A 91 1.65 -0.74 11.15
N ALA A 92 2.68 -1.01 10.34
CA ALA A 92 2.52 -1.18 8.89
C ALA A 92 1.58 -2.33 8.51
N GLU A 93 1.64 -3.44 9.24
CA GLU A 93 0.82 -4.62 8.96
C GLU A 93 -0.63 -4.50 9.44
N ASN A 94 -0.91 -3.67 10.46
CA ASN A 94 -2.21 -3.64 11.14
C ASN A 94 -2.94 -2.31 11.00
N GLY A 95 -2.24 -1.20 10.70
CA GLY A 95 -2.82 0.11 10.45
C GLY A 95 -3.33 0.86 11.68
N TYR A 96 -2.91 0.47 12.89
CA TYR A 96 -3.22 1.19 14.14
C TYR A 96 -2.12 0.95 15.17
N SER A 97 -2.00 1.81 16.19
CA SER A 97 -1.07 1.66 17.31
C SER A 97 -1.64 0.81 18.44
N THR A 98 -0.76 0.08 19.14
CA THR A 98 -1.18 -0.72 20.30
C THR A 98 -0.14 -0.78 21.38
N TYR A 99 -0.61 -1.09 22.58
CA TYR A 99 0.23 -1.38 23.73
C TYR A 99 0.53 -2.88 23.77
N GLY A 100 1.79 -3.22 23.50
CA GLY A 100 2.34 -4.55 23.80
C GLY A 100 2.83 -4.65 25.26
N ASN A 101 3.58 -5.72 25.56
CA ASN A 101 4.30 -5.86 26.83
C ASN A 101 5.61 -5.04 26.88
N SER A 102 5.89 -4.23 25.86
CA SER A 102 7.13 -3.46 25.71
C SER A 102 6.82 -2.01 25.34
N GLN A 103 7.41 -1.07 26.06
CA GLN A 103 7.27 0.36 25.78
C GLN A 103 7.88 0.73 24.42
N SER A 104 9.06 0.20 24.08
CA SER A 104 9.69 0.46 22.79
C SER A 104 8.88 -0.10 21.62
N PHE A 105 8.16 -1.21 21.83
CA PHE A 105 7.20 -1.68 20.85
C PHE A 105 6.09 -0.66 20.61
N HIS A 106 5.44 -0.19 21.68
CA HIS A 106 4.37 0.81 21.56
C HIS A 106 4.86 2.10 20.90
N GLU A 107 6.03 2.59 21.29
CA GLU A 107 6.67 3.76 20.67
C GLU A 107 6.92 3.55 19.17
N GLY A 108 7.34 2.35 18.76
CA GLY A 108 7.48 2.01 17.34
C GLY A 108 6.16 2.03 16.58
N THR A 109 5.07 1.57 17.21
CA THR A 109 3.73 1.62 16.59
C THR A 109 3.26 3.06 16.37
N MET A 110 3.50 3.94 17.35
CA MET A 110 3.14 5.37 17.25
C MET A 110 4.02 6.11 16.24
N ALA A 111 5.31 5.78 16.18
CA ALA A 111 6.22 6.36 15.19
C ALA A 111 5.77 6.06 13.75
N PHE A 112 5.25 4.85 13.50
CA PHE A 112 4.68 4.52 12.18
C PHE A 112 3.42 5.34 11.89
N GLU A 113 2.50 5.48 12.85
CA GLU A 113 1.29 6.30 12.66
C GLU A 113 1.62 7.77 12.37
N ASP A 114 2.57 8.34 13.11
CA ASP A 114 3.05 9.71 12.94
C ASP A 114 3.69 9.90 11.55
N ALA A 115 4.59 9.00 11.15
CA ALA A 115 5.21 9.04 9.83
C ALA A 115 4.20 8.87 8.69
N LEU A 116 3.17 8.04 8.89
CA LEU A 116 2.10 7.83 7.91
C LEU A 116 1.28 9.11 7.72
N ASP A 117 0.85 9.74 8.80
CA ASP A 117 0.08 10.98 8.73
C ASP A 117 0.90 12.13 8.14
N ASP A 118 2.21 12.19 8.42
CA ASP A 118 3.11 13.17 7.82
C ASP A 118 3.32 12.93 6.31
N ARG A 119 3.53 11.67 5.88
CA ARG A 119 3.67 11.34 4.45
C ARG A 119 2.39 11.61 3.67
N VAL A 120 1.21 11.32 4.23
CA VAL A 120 -0.07 11.65 3.59
C VAL A 120 -0.23 13.17 3.43
N ARG A 121 0.19 13.96 4.41
CA ARG A 121 0.17 15.43 4.30
C ARG A 121 1.13 15.95 3.23
N GLU A 122 2.34 15.39 3.14
CA GLU A 122 3.28 15.73 2.05
C GLU A 122 2.66 15.42 0.67
N MET A 123 2.01 14.26 0.54
CA MET A 123 1.30 13.87 -0.69
C MET A 123 0.13 14.81 -1.05
N GLU A 124 -0.62 15.30 -0.05
CA GLU A 124 -1.67 16.31 -0.25
C GLU A 124 -1.08 17.64 -0.74
N ASP A 125 0.01 18.10 -0.12
CA ASP A 125 0.72 19.32 -0.53
C ASP A 125 1.29 19.20 -1.96
N ASP A 126 1.81 18.03 -2.33
CA ASP A 126 2.34 17.74 -3.67
C ASP A 126 1.21 17.74 -4.73
N TYR A 127 0.07 17.12 -4.41
CA TYR A 127 -1.14 17.16 -5.25
C TYR A 127 -1.61 18.61 -5.48
N ASP A 128 -1.68 19.42 -4.42
CA ASP A 128 -2.10 20.83 -4.52
C ASP A 128 -1.14 21.68 -5.37
N ASN A 129 0.13 21.29 -5.44
CA ASN A 129 1.14 21.91 -6.29
C ASN A 129 1.13 21.38 -7.74
N GLY A 130 0.30 20.39 -8.05
CA GLY A 130 0.21 19.74 -9.36
C GLY A 130 1.34 18.76 -9.64
N GLU A 131 1.98 18.22 -8.59
CA GLU A 131 2.96 17.15 -8.70
C GLU A 131 2.29 15.76 -8.78
N GLU A 132 3.03 14.75 -9.21
CA GLU A 132 2.54 13.36 -9.22
C GLU A 132 2.75 12.72 -7.84
N VAL A 133 1.71 12.05 -7.34
CA VAL A 133 1.65 11.52 -5.97
C VAL A 133 1.65 9.98 -5.89
N TYR A 134 1.17 9.30 -6.93
CA TYR A 134 0.88 7.85 -6.93
C TYR A 134 1.73 7.04 -7.92
#